data_AF-A0A497N0E9-F1
#
_entry.id   AF-A0A497N0E9-F1
#
_cell.length_a   1.000
_cell.length_b   1.000
_cell.length_c   1.000
_cell.angle_alpha   90.00
_cell.angle_beta   90.00
_cell.angle_gamma   90.00
#
_symmetry.space_group_name_H-M   'P 1'
#
loop_
_entity.id
_entity.type
_entity.pdbx_description
1 polymer ?
#
loop_
_entity_poly.entity_id
_entity_poly.type
_entity_poly.pdbx_seq_one_letter_code
_entity_poly.pdbx_strand_id
1 'polypeptide(L)'
;MGCPLKFGGVGEMGYCTAGDVRLIVNTSLTDEEIASLIEMSDAEIDRELGPQSPSDGAIRKLSMLLTALAVRTRDPSSFAAGEYSEESGDVLRVWREEIERIKRLYRSSLVRV
;
A
#
# COMPACT_ATOMS: atom_id res chain seq x y z
N MET A 1 -16.72 19.28 -30.75
CA MET A 1 -15.34 19.38 -30.29
C MET A 1 -15.12 18.29 -29.26
N GLY A 2 -14.73 17.10 -29.72
CA GLY A 2 -14.36 16.01 -28.83
C GLY A 2 -12.91 16.21 -28.44
N CYS A 3 -12.64 16.36 -27.15
CA CYS A 3 -11.28 16.29 -26.62
C CYS A 3 -10.90 14.81 -26.52
N PRO A 4 -9.90 14.31 -27.25
CA PRO A 4 -9.35 12.99 -27.02
C PRO A 4 -8.23 13.15 -26.00
N LEU A 5 -8.46 12.77 -24.74
CA LEU A 5 -7.38 12.63 -23.78
C LEU A 5 -6.98 11.16 -23.71
N LYS A 6 -5.99 10.87 -24.57
CA LYS A 6 -4.99 9.79 -24.57
C LYS A 6 -5.10 8.71 -23.49
N PHE A 7 -5.31 7.48 -23.96
CA PHE A 7 -4.67 6.31 -23.39
C PHE A 7 -3.14 6.43 -23.56
N GLY A 8 -2.37 6.15 -22.50
CA GLY A 8 -0.93 5.87 -22.56
C GLY A 8 -0.04 6.87 -21.82
N GLY A 9 0.25 6.56 -20.56
CA GLY A 9 1.27 7.22 -19.75
C GLY A 9 1.65 6.34 -18.56
N VAL A 10 2.59 5.43 -18.76
CA VAL A 10 3.35 4.77 -17.69
C VAL A 10 4.00 5.87 -16.86
N GLY A 11 3.52 6.14 -15.64
CA GLY A 11 4.19 7.14 -14.79
C GLY A 11 3.37 7.91 -13.74
N GLU A 12 2.18 7.48 -13.31
CA GLU A 12 1.77 7.80 -11.94
C GLU A 12 2.48 6.81 -11.03
N MET A 13 3.67 7.20 -10.58
CA MET A 13 4.41 6.43 -9.59
C MET A 13 3.60 6.46 -8.30
N GLY A 14 2.78 5.42 -8.08
CA GLY A 14 2.17 5.15 -6.79
C GLY A 14 3.22 5.21 -5.67
N TYR A 15 2.76 5.37 -4.45
CA TYR A 15 3.66 5.49 -3.29
C TYR A 15 4.55 4.25 -3.11
N CYS A 16 4.14 3.10 -3.67
CA CYS A 16 4.98 1.91 -3.81
C CYS A 16 4.79 1.22 -5.17
N THR A 17 5.60 0.18 -5.41
CA THR A 17 5.51 -0.67 -6.61
C THR A 17 5.06 -2.09 -6.27
N ALA A 18 4.62 -2.86 -7.28
CA ALA A 18 4.29 -4.28 -7.07
C ALA A 18 5.47 -5.09 -6.52
N GLY A 19 6.70 -4.76 -6.93
CA GLY A 19 7.91 -5.35 -6.38
C GLY A 19 8.08 -5.10 -4.89
N ASP A 20 7.79 -3.90 -4.42
CA ASP A 20 7.85 -3.55 -3.00
C ASP A 20 6.83 -4.36 -2.17
N VAL A 21 5.61 -4.51 -2.69
CA VAL A 21 4.55 -5.30 -2.03
C VAL A 21 4.96 -6.77 -1.91
N ARG A 22 5.57 -7.33 -2.95
CA ARG A 22 6.06 -8.73 -2.96
C ARG A 22 7.19 -8.99 -1.96
N LEU A 23 7.84 -7.95 -1.42
CA LEU A 23 8.82 -8.12 -0.32
C LEU A 23 8.14 -8.54 0.99
N ILE A 24 6.86 -8.22 1.18
CA ILE A 24 6.14 -8.45 2.44
C ILE A 24 4.97 -9.42 2.33
N VAL A 25 4.45 -9.66 1.12
CA VAL A 25 3.39 -10.66 0.88
C VAL A 25 3.75 -11.53 -0.32
N ASN A 26 3.67 -12.84 -0.14
CA ASN A 26 3.77 -13.81 -1.22
C ASN A 26 2.36 -14.10 -1.75
N THR A 27 2.13 -13.83 -3.03
CA THR A 27 0.82 -13.93 -3.67
C THR A 27 0.93 -14.38 -5.11
N SER A 28 -0.13 -15.04 -5.59
CA SER A 28 -0.31 -15.46 -6.97
C SER A 28 -0.79 -14.34 -7.91
N LEU A 29 -1.22 -13.20 -7.36
CA LEU A 29 -1.68 -12.06 -8.15
C LEU A 29 -0.59 -11.55 -9.09
N THR A 30 -1.01 -11.07 -10.26
CA THR A 30 -0.17 -10.43 -11.28
C THR A 30 0.26 -9.03 -10.87
N ASP A 31 1.27 -8.48 -11.54
CA ASP A 31 1.75 -7.13 -11.24
C ASP A 31 0.69 -6.07 -11.60
N GLU A 32 -0.14 -6.31 -12.61
CA GLU A 32 -1.28 -5.46 -12.97
C GLU A 32 -2.37 -5.46 -11.88
N GLU A 33 -2.67 -6.64 -11.31
CA GLU A 33 -3.64 -6.75 -10.20
C GLU A 33 -3.13 -6.05 -8.94
N ILE A 34 -1.82 -6.17 -8.64
CA ILE A 34 -1.20 -5.48 -7.52
C ILE A 34 -1.17 -3.97 -7.78
N ALA A 35 -0.87 -3.51 -9.00
CA ALA A 35 -0.90 -2.10 -9.34
C ALA A 35 -2.28 -1.48 -9.11
N SER A 36 -3.36 -2.16 -9.50
CA SER A 36 -4.73 -1.70 -9.23
C SER A 36 -5.03 -1.61 -7.72
N LEU A 37 -4.47 -2.51 -6.90
CA LEU A 37 -4.59 -2.45 -5.45
C LEU A 37 -3.77 -1.30 -4.83
N ILE A 38 -2.61 -1.00 -5.40
CA ILE A 38 -1.79 0.16 -5.01
C ILE A 38 -2.56 1.44 -5.29
N GLU A 39 -3.15 1.60 -6.48
CA GLU A 39 -3.96 2.78 -6.82
C GLU A 39 -5.10 3.01 -5.81
N MET A 40 -5.81 1.94 -5.43
CA MET A 40 -6.87 2.03 -4.41
C MET A 40 -6.32 2.44 -3.03
N SER A 41 -5.16 1.89 -2.66
CA SER A 41 -4.51 2.16 -1.37
C SER A 41 -3.97 3.58 -1.29
N ASP A 42 -3.38 4.08 -2.36
CA ASP A 42 -2.83 5.42 -2.47
C ASP A 42 -3.95 6.47 -2.45
N ALA A 43 -5.07 6.20 -3.13
CA ALA A 43 -6.26 7.03 -3.04
C ALA A 43 -6.86 7.07 -1.61
N GLU A 44 -6.76 5.97 -0.84
CA GLU A 44 -7.16 5.98 0.58
C GLU A 44 -6.24 6.88 1.41
N ILE A 45 -4.92 6.79 1.20
CA ILE A 45 -3.92 7.64 1.86
C ILE A 45 -4.21 9.11 1.57
N ASP A 46 -4.42 9.46 0.30
CA ASP A 46 -4.69 10.82 -0.14
C ASP A 46 -5.99 11.36 0.47
N ARG A 47 -7.01 10.52 0.58
CA ARG A 47 -8.29 10.91 1.21
C ARG A 47 -8.14 11.17 2.70
N GLU A 48 -7.32 10.39 3.40
CA GLU A 48 -7.19 10.49 4.86
C GLU A 48 -6.15 11.50 5.34
N LEU A 49 -5.03 11.62 4.61
CA LEU A 49 -3.87 12.41 5.00
C LEU A 49 -3.60 13.59 4.04
N GLY A 50 -4.32 13.67 2.92
CA GLY A 50 -3.99 14.55 1.80
C GLY A 50 -2.86 13.99 0.92
N PRO A 51 -2.63 14.57 -0.28
CA PRO A 51 -1.55 14.15 -1.16
C PRO A 51 -0.19 14.18 -0.47
N GLN A 52 0.59 13.13 -0.65
CA GLN A 52 1.89 12.92 -0.01
C GLN A 52 3.02 12.84 -1.04
N SER A 53 4.27 12.80 -0.55
CA SER A 53 5.44 12.60 -1.39
C SER A 53 5.78 11.12 -1.55
N PRO A 54 5.99 10.61 -2.79
CA PRO A 54 6.45 9.23 -3.03
C PRO A 54 7.89 8.99 -2.59
N SER A 55 8.65 10.05 -2.27
CA SER A 55 9.98 9.92 -1.69
C SER A 55 9.96 9.63 -0.19
N ASP A 56 8.80 9.79 0.46
CA ASP A 56 8.64 9.55 1.89
C ASP A 56 8.59 8.04 2.18
N GLY A 57 9.60 7.55 2.90
CA GLY A 57 9.71 6.14 3.24
C GLY A 57 8.57 5.61 4.11
N ALA A 58 7.96 6.44 4.96
CA ALA A 58 6.84 6.02 5.79
C ALA A 58 5.53 5.96 4.99
N ILE A 59 5.33 6.85 4.03
CA ILE A 59 4.19 6.80 3.11
C ILE A 59 4.31 5.61 2.15
N ARG A 60 5.50 5.36 1.61
CA ARG A 60 5.76 4.14 0.82
C ARG A 60 5.44 2.88 1.63
N LYS A 61 5.91 2.81 2.87
CA LYS A 61 5.61 1.67 3.77
C LYS A 61 4.12 1.54 4.06
N LEU A 62 3.42 2.66 4.26
CA LEU A 62 1.97 2.68 4.48
C LEU A 62 1.21 2.11 3.26
N SER A 63 1.57 2.56 2.06
CA SER A 63 1.01 2.06 0.80
C SER A 63 1.27 0.56 0.61
N MET A 64 2.50 0.09 0.89
CA MET A 64 2.83 -1.33 0.85
C MET A 64 1.95 -2.15 1.80
N LEU A 65 1.78 -1.72 3.06
CA LEU A 65 1.03 -2.45 4.08
C LEU A 65 -0.48 -2.48 3.78
N LEU A 66 -1.06 -1.36 3.33
CA LEU A 66 -2.47 -1.31 2.90
C LEU A 66 -2.70 -2.23 1.70
N THR A 67 -1.80 -2.19 0.72
CA THR A 67 -1.86 -3.07 -0.45
C THR A 67 -1.76 -4.53 -0.04
N ALA A 68 -0.83 -4.89 0.86
CA ALA A 68 -0.67 -6.26 1.33
C ALA A 68 -1.91 -6.79 2.09
N LEU A 69 -2.60 -5.93 2.85
CA LEU A 69 -3.88 -6.29 3.47
C LEU A 69 -4.98 -6.52 2.42
N ALA A 70 -5.01 -5.70 1.37
CA ALA A 70 -5.97 -5.85 0.29
C ALA A 70 -5.72 -7.12 -0.53
N VAL A 71 -4.45 -7.45 -0.82
CA VAL A 71 -4.03 -8.72 -1.41
C VAL A 71 -4.53 -9.89 -0.57
N ARG A 72 -4.29 -9.88 0.75
CA ARG A 72 -4.71 -10.97 1.65
C ARG A 72 -6.23 -11.13 1.78
N THR A 73 -6.98 -10.07 1.50
CA THR A 73 -8.45 -10.12 1.44
C THR A 73 -8.95 -10.72 0.12
N ARG A 74 -8.25 -10.46 -1.00
CA ARG A 74 -8.62 -10.97 -2.34
C ARG A 74 -8.10 -12.38 -2.62
N ASP A 75 -6.92 -12.71 -2.10
CA ASP A 75 -6.27 -14.01 -2.19
C ASP A 75 -6.04 -14.55 -0.76
N PRO A 76 -7.02 -15.27 -0.18
CA PRO A 76 -6.88 -15.86 1.15
C PRO A 76 -5.77 -16.93 1.24
N SER A 77 -5.24 -17.38 0.09
CA SER A 77 -4.11 -18.31 0.01
C SER A 77 -2.75 -17.60 -0.03
N SER A 78 -2.73 -16.27 -0.02
CA SER A 78 -1.50 -15.49 0.14
C SER A 78 -0.98 -15.56 1.58
N PHE A 79 0.34 -15.55 1.72
CA PHE A 79 1.03 -15.62 3.01
C PHE A 79 1.99 -14.45 3.17
N ALA A 80 2.20 -13.98 4.40
CA ALA A 80 3.18 -12.95 4.65
C ALA A 80 4.60 -13.49 4.43
N ALA A 81 5.47 -12.69 3.83
CA ALA A 81 6.88 -13.04 3.72
C ALA A 81 7.49 -13.12 5.13
N GLY A 82 7.84 -14.33 5.57
CA GLY A 82 8.37 -14.60 6.91
C GLY A 82 7.46 -15.45 7.83
N GLU A 83 6.24 -15.82 7.41
CA GLU A 83 5.32 -16.69 8.20
C GLU A 83 5.82 -18.14 8.41
N TYR A 84 7.03 -18.49 7.94
CA TYR A 84 7.65 -19.84 8.08
C TYR A 84 8.39 -20.09 9.40
N SER A 85 8.20 -19.26 10.43
CA SER A 85 8.76 -19.52 11.77
C SER A 85 7.66 -19.45 12.82
N GLU A 86 7.63 -20.46 13.70
CA GLU A 86 6.65 -20.71 14.78
C GLU A 86 6.49 -19.54 15.79
N GLU A 87 7.22 -18.44 15.58
CA GLU A 87 7.23 -17.21 16.37
C GLU A 87 6.46 -16.05 15.69
N SER A 88 5.88 -16.27 14.50
CA SER A 88 5.17 -15.27 13.70
C SER A 88 3.78 -14.96 14.28
N GLY A 89 3.72 -14.34 15.45
CA GLY A 89 2.47 -13.84 16.03
C GLY A 89 1.72 -12.95 15.04
N ASP A 90 0.43 -13.22 14.87
CA ASP A 90 -0.56 -12.53 14.01
C ASP A 90 0.01 -11.37 13.18
N VAL A 91 0.63 -11.71 12.04
CA VAL A 91 1.30 -10.73 11.17
C VAL A 91 0.32 -9.66 10.68
N LEU A 92 -0.96 -10.00 10.55
CA LEU A 92 -2.01 -9.04 10.22
C LEU A 92 -2.18 -8.00 11.33
N ARG A 93 -2.12 -8.41 12.60
CA ARG A 93 -2.17 -7.48 13.73
C ARG A 93 -0.98 -6.52 13.70
N VAL A 94 0.24 -7.03 13.47
CA VAL A 94 1.46 -6.21 13.36
C VAL A 94 1.34 -5.18 12.24
N TRP A 95 0.84 -5.58 11.06
CA TRP A 95 0.63 -4.66 9.95
C TRP A 95 -0.41 -3.58 10.27
N ARG A 96 -1.54 -3.96 10.88
CA ARG A 96 -2.59 -3.00 11.27
C ARG A 96 -2.09 -2.00 12.32
N GLU A 97 -1.35 -2.46 13.32
CA GLU A 97 -0.76 -1.59 14.34
C GLU A 97 0.22 -0.57 13.73
N GLU A 98 1.07 -1.01 12.80
CA GLU A 98 2.02 -0.13 12.13
C GLU A 98 1.32 0.87 11.18
N ILE A 99 0.27 0.45 10.45
CA ILE A 99 -0.57 1.35 9.65
C ILE A 99 -1.13 2.48 10.52
N GLU A 100 -1.75 2.13 11.66
CA GLU A 100 -2.34 3.13 12.56
C GLU A 100 -1.28 4.05 13.18
N ARG A 101 -0.10 3.51 13.50
CA ARG A 101 1.03 4.30 14.00
C ARG A 101 1.49 5.33 12.97
N ILE A 102 1.65 4.94 11.71
CA ILE A 102 2.05 5.85 10.62
C ILE A 102 0.95 6.89 10.41
N LYS A 103 -0.32 6.48 10.23
CA LYS A 103 -1.45 7.41 10.06
C LYS A 103 -1.51 8.44 11.19
N ARG A 104 -1.31 8.03 12.46
CA ARG A 104 -1.30 8.94 13.62
C ARG A 104 -0.17 9.97 13.55
N LEU A 105 1.02 9.60 13.09
CA LEU A 105 2.16 10.51 12.98
C LEU A 105 1.89 11.64 11.98
N TYR A 106 1.27 11.32 10.84
CA TYR A 106 0.92 12.32 9.82
C TYR A 106 -0.28 13.18 10.23
N ARG A 107 -1.34 12.59 10.81
CA ARG A 107 -2.45 13.38 11.38
C ARG A 107 -2.00 14.34 12.47
N SER A 108 -1.09 13.91 13.35
CA SER A 108 -0.55 14.77 14.42
C SER A 108 0.29 15.92 13.86
N SER A 109 0.90 15.73 12.69
CA SER A 109 1.68 16.76 11.99
C SER A 109 0.77 17.76 11.26
N LEU A 110 -0.36 17.30 10.70
CA LEU A 110 -1.38 18.15 10.07
C LEU A 110 -2.07 19.10 11.05
N VAL A 111 -2.24 18.70 12.33
CA VAL A 111 -2.88 19.53 13.36
C VAL A 111 -1.97 20.64 13.91
N ARG A 112 -0.66 20.59 13.64
CA ARG A 112 0.32 21.56 14.18
C ARG A 112 0.56 22.77 13.27
N VAL A 113 -0.28 23.00 12.26
CA VAL A 113 -0.18 24.12 11.31
C VAL A 113 -1.24 25.17 11.62
#